data_AF-A0A1B8EJ64-F1
#
_entry.id   AF-A0A1B8EJ64-F1
#
_cell.length_a   1.000
_cell.length_b   1.000
_cell.length_c   1.000
_cell.angle_alpha   90.00
_cell.angle_beta   90.00
_cell.angle_gamma   90.00
#
_symmetry.space_group_name_H-M   'P 1'
#
loop_
_entity.id
_entity.type
_entity.pdbx_description
1 polymer ?
#
loop_
_entity_poly.entity_id
_entity_poly.type
_entity_poly.pdbx_seq_one_letter_code
_entity_poly.pdbx_strand_id
1 'polypeptide(L)' 'MEVKEQLFDLIHNKNAWVYICGDAAHMAKDVHAALVDIVASGKCIAKKDAVNYMTTLKDNGRIHEDIW' A
#
# COMPACT_ATOMS: atom_id res chain seq x y z
N MET A 1 2.96 13.64 -13.69
CA MET A 1 3.15 12.83 -12.48
C MET A 1 2.48 11.50 -12.73
N GLU A 2 3.27 10.44 -12.74
CA GLU A 2 2.79 9.08 -12.98
C GLU A 2 1.92 8.64 -11.80
N VAL A 3 0.89 7.80 -12.02
CA VAL A 3 -0.08 7.43 -10.97
C VAL A 3 0.60 6.87 -9.72
N LYS A 4 1.68 6.10 -9.88
CA LYS A 4 2.48 5.55 -8.78
C LYS A 4 3.10 6.62 -7.88
N GLU A 5 3.56 7.74 -8.45
CA GLU A 5 4.16 8.85 -7.72
C GLU A 5 3.10 9.59 -6.89
N GLN A 6 1.90 9.76 -7.47
CA GLN A 6 0.76 10.37 -6.77
C GLN A 6 0.32 9.51 -5.59
N LEU A 7 0.20 8.21 -5.79
CA LEU A 7 -0.16 7.27 -4.73
C LEU A 7 0.89 7.26 -3.61
N PHE A 8 2.17 7.24 -3.97
CA PHE A 8 3.24 7.33 -2.98
C PHE A 8 3.16 8.61 -2.15
N ASP A 9 2.98 9.77 -2.78
CA ASP A 9 2.84 11.05 -2.08
C ASP A 9 1.65 11.06 -1.11
N LEU A 10 0.50 10.54 -1.55
CA LEU A 10 -0.69 10.39 -0.70
C LEU A 10 -0.42 9.50 0.51
N ILE A 11 0.15 8.31 0.28
CA ILE A 11 0.39 7.31 1.32
C ILE A 11 1.49 7.75 2.29
N HIS A 12 2.60 8.32 1.79
CA HIS A 12 3.75 8.61 2.63
C HIS A 12 3.74 10.02 3.21
N ASN A 13 3.52 11.05 2.38
CA ASN A 13 3.71 12.44 2.79
C ASN A 13 2.43 13.09 3.32
N LYS A 14 1.27 12.67 2.80
CA LYS A 14 -0.04 13.28 3.14
C LYS A 14 -0.87 12.47 4.13
N ASN A 15 -0.31 11.41 4.70
CA ASN A 15 -0.99 10.55 5.66
C ASN A 15 -2.36 10.01 5.20
N ALA A 16 -2.54 9.74 3.90
CA ALA A 16 -3.79 9.22 3.37
C ALA A 16 -4.16 7.84 3.93
N TRP A 17 -5.45 7.52 3.88
CA TRP A 17 -5.98 6.22 4.29
C TRP A 17 -6.29 5.41 3.03
N VAL A 18 -6.03 4.11 3.09
CA VAL A 18 -6.25 3.17 1.98
C VAL A 18 -7.38 2.21 2.36
N TYR A 19 -8.35 2.06 1.47
CA TYR A 19 -9.46 1.13 1.62
C TYR A 19 -9.46 0.18 0.42
N ILE A 20 -9.49 -1.12 0.70
CA ILE A 20 -9.47 -2.18 -0.32
C ILE A 20 -10.71 -3.04 -0.08
N CYS A 21 -11.57 -3.19 -1.07
CA CYS A 21 -12.78 -4.00 -0.98
C CYS A 21 -12.95 -4.88 -2.22
N GLY A 22 -13.39 -6.13 -2.04
CA GLY A 22 -13.68 -7.08 -3.11
C GLY A 22 -13.01 -8.44 -2.92
N ASP A 23 -12.59 -9.05 -4.03
CA ASP A 23 -12.10 -10.44 -4.06
C ASP A 23 -10.84 -10.67 -3.20
N ALA A 24 -10.99 -11.49 -2.17
CA ALA A 24 -9.90 -11.89 -1.27
C ALA A 24 -8.89 -12.86 -1.94
N ALA A 25 -9.33 -13.64 -2.92
CA ALA A 25 -8.54 -14.73 -3.47
C ALA A 25 -7.40 -14.21 -4.37
N HIS A 26 -7.66 -13.18 -5.18
CA HIS A 26 -6.72 -12.64 -6.17
C HIS A 26 -6.54 -11.13 -6.00
N MET A 27 -7.61 -10.34 -6.09
CA MET A 27 -7.53 -8.88 -6.18
C MET A 27 -6.80 -8.25 -4.99
N ALA A 28 -7.15 -8.64 -3.76
CA ALA A 28 -6.52 -8.08 -2.57
C ALA A 28 -5.00 -8.31 -2.54
N LYS A 29 -4.53 -9.48 -2.99
CA LYS A 29 -3.11 -9.84 -3.05
C LYS A 29 -2.38 -9.01 -4.10
N ASP A 30 -2.99 -8.84 -5.27
CA ASP A 30 -2.41 -8.08 -6.38
C ASP A 30 -2.32 -6.58 -6.04
N VAL A 31 -3.36 -6.02 -5.42
CA VAL A 31 -3.35 -4.64 -4.92
C VAL A 31 -2.28 -4.46 -3.85
N HIS A 32 -2.18 -5.37 -2.88
CA HIS A 32 -1.14 -5.30 -1.86
C HIS A 32 0.27 -5.35 -2.48
N ALA A 33 0.51 -6.26 -3.44
CA ALA A 33 1.78 -6.36 -4.14
C ALA A 33 2.13 -5.07 -4.90
N ALA A 34 1.16 -4.47 -5.59
CA ALA A 34 1.33 -3.21 -6.29
C ALA A 34 1.67 -2.05 -5.33
N LEU A 35 0.98 -1.95 -4.19
CA LEU A 35 1.25 -0.93 -3.18
C LEU A 35 2.65 -1.09 -2.55
N VAL A 36 3.07 -2.33 -2.30
CA VAL A 36 4.43 -2.63 -1.83
C VAL A 36 5.48 -2.15 -2.84
N ASP A 37 5.27 -2.37 -4.14
CA ASP A 37 6.21 -1.94 -5.18
C ASP A 37 6.25 -0.40 -5.32
N ILE A 38 5.10 0.27 -5.16
CA ILE A 38 5.00 1.73 -5.10
C ILE A 38 5.81 2.28 -3.93
N VAL A 39 5.65 1.73 -2.73
CA VAL A 39 6.36 2.16 -1.52
C VAL A 39 7.84 1.86 -1.61
N ALA A 40 8.24 0.68 -2.09
CA ALA A 40 9.63 0.30 -2.25
C ALA A 40 10.37 1.28 -3.18
N SER A 41 9.74 1.61 -4.31
CA SER A 41 10.28 2.56 -5.28
C SER A 41 10.33 3.98 -4.71
N GLY A 42 9.24 4.44 -4.08
CA GLY A 42 9.15 5.81 -3.57
C GLY A 42 10.05 6.10 -2.35
N LYS A 43 10.30 5.09 -1.50
CA LYS A 43 11.23 5.22 -0.35
C LYS A 43 12.66 4.77 -0.68
N CYS A 44 12.92 4.22 -1.86
CA CYS A 44 14.19 3.60 -2.24
C CYS A 44 14.65 2.52 -1.23
N ILE A 45 13.74 1.62 -0.84
CA ILE A 45 14.02 0.54 0.13
C ILE A 45 13.79 -0.85 -0.49
N ALA A 46 14.32 -1.88 0.17
CA ALA A 46 14.07 -3.25 -0.25
C ALA A 46 12.59 -3.61 -0.12
N LYS A 47 12.10 -4.51 -0.98
CA LYS A 47 10.70 -4.97 -0.98
C LYS A 47 10.26 -5.52 0.38
N LYS A 48 11.15 -6.20 1.10
CA LYS A 48 10.91 -6.69 2.47
C LYS A 48 10.58 -5.55 3.44
N ASP A 49 11.32 -4.44 3.36
CA ASP A 49 11.10 -3.29 4.24
C ASP A 49 9.80 -2.55 3.86
N ALA A 50 9.45 -2.52 2.57
CA ALA A 50 8.16 -2.02 2.12
C ALA A 50 6.98 -2.86 2.63
N VAL A 51 7.10 -4.19 2.68
CA VAL A 51 6.08 -5.07 3.30
C VAL A 51 5.91 -4.74 4.79
N ASN A 52 7.01 -4.57 5.53
CA ASN A 52 6.95 -4.17 6.93
C ASN A 52 6.31 -2.79 7.13
N TYR A 53 6.60 -1.85 6.22
CA TYR A 53 5.99 -0.52 6.21
C TYR A 53 4.47 -0.60 5.99
N MET A 54 4.01 -1.39 5.02
CA MET A 54 2.58 -1.62 4.77
C MET A 54 1.90 -2.25 5.98
N THR A 55 2.56 -3.21 6.64
CA THR A 55 2.08 -3.79 7.91
C THR A 55 1.93 -2.72 8.98
N THR A 56 2.92 -1.85 9.15
CA THR A 56 2.86 -0.72 10.10
C THR A 56 1.71 0.24 9.80
N LEU A 57 1.43 0.50 8.52
CA LEU A 57 0.28 1.33 8.13
C LEU A 57 -1.04 0.66 8.49
N LYS A 58 -1.16 -0.66 8.30
CA LYS A 58 -2.33 -1.45 8.69
C LYS A 58 -2.54 -1.43 10.20
N ASP A 59 -1.48 -1.66 10.98
CA ASP A 59 -1.53 -1.66 12.44
C ASP A 59 -1.93 -0.29 13.02
N ASN A 60 -1.55 0.79 12.33
CA ASN A 60 -1.95 2.16 12.67
C ASN A 60 -3.34 2.56 12.15
N GLY A 61 -4.12 1.61 11.61
CA GLY A 61 -5.46 1.86 11.09
C GLY A 61 -5.48 2.72 9.82
N ARG A 62 -4.39 2.77 9.05
CA ARG A 62 -4.32 3.53 7.79
C ARG A 62 -4.62 2.68 6.56
N ILE A 63 -4.70 1.36 6.71
CA ILE A 63 -5.13 0.43 5.66
C ILE A 63 -6.27 -0.40 6.21
N HIS A 64 -7.41 -0.37 5.50
CA HIS A 64 -8.59 -1.17 5.79
C HIS A 64 -8.91 -2.07 4.62
N GLU A 65 -9.20 -3.33 4.92
CA GLU A 65 -9.54 -4.36 3.95
C GLU A 65 -10.92 -4.92 4.31
N ASP A 66 -11.86 -4.84 3.35
CA ASP A 66 -13.19 -5.45 3.41
C ASP A 66 -13.31 -6.46 2.26
N ILE A 67 -12.73 -7.64 2.48
CA ILE A 67 -12.48 -8.63 1.43
C ILE A 67 -13.30 -9.90 1.68
N TRP A 68 -13.87 -10.46 0.61
CA TRP A 68 -14.69 -11.68 0.65
C TRP A 68 -14.34 -12.65 -0.48
#